data_AF-A0A1F8TCQ2-F1
#
_entry.id   AF-A0A1F8TCQ2-F1
#
_cell.length_a   1.000
_cell.length_b   1.000
_cell.length_c   1.000
_cell.angle_alpha   90.00
_cell.angle_beta   90.00
_cell.angle_gamma   90.00
#
_symmetry.space_group_name_H-M   'P 1'
#
loop_
_entity.id
_entity.type
_entity.pdbx_description
1 polymer ?
#
loop_
_entity_poly.entity_id
_entity_poly.type
_entity_poly.pdbx_seq_one_letter_code
_entity_poly.pdbx_strand_id
1 'polypeptide(L)'
;MSHPLDDLLSFAEQSYIRMQAEELISHCLAQGDSSPFENLVEGLVLAGASSLAVMHEILEEIRIAKTHHSQEGLGVRQDLADALEEFGVRLPQLVAVAAPEAFHKIVSQGLRREIKQAAPGLEQEDEALLEEICADAAERITKVARRMALLNKIEANLRDWSGSLAYHAARSFDQAEEGEASSLIH
;
A
#
# COMPACT_ATOMS: atom_id res chain seq x y z
N MET A 1 -16.73 -29.52 -17.56
CA MET A 1 -16.82 -28.28 -18.37
C MET A 1 -17.63 -27.33 -17.52
N SER A 2 -17.05 -26.23 -17.05
CA SER A 2 -17.79 -25.21 -16.29
C SER A 2 -18.90 -24.62 -17.17
N HIS A 3 -20.09 -24.43 -16.60
CA HIS A 3 -21.16 -23.78 -17.34
C HIS A 3 -20.85 -22.28 -17.44
N PRO A 4 -21.10 -21.62 -18.59
CA PRO A 4 -20.82 -20.20 -18.77
C PRO A 4 -21.47 -19.27 -17.71
N LEU A 5 -22.55 -19.72 -17.08
CA LEU A 5 -23.21 -18.99 -15.99
C LEU A 5 -22.43 -19.08 -14.67
N ASP A 6 -21.78 -20.22 -14.39
CA ASP A 6 -20.94 -20.40 -13.20
C ASP A 6 -19.69 -19.52 -13.29
N ASP A 7 -19.11 -19.40 -14.49
CA ASP A 7 -17.96 -18.52 -14.75
C ASP A 7 -18.34 -17.04 -14.57
N LEU A 8 -19.53 -16.63 -15.02
CA LEU A 8 -20.04 -15.27 -14.83
C LEU A 8 -20.36 -14.94 -13.36
N LEU A 9 -20.94 -15.89 -12.62
CA LEU A 9 -21.20 -15.74 -11.19
C LEU A 9 -19.89 -15.63 -10.41
N SER A 10 -18.90 -16.48 -10.71
CA SER A 10 -17.57 -16.43 -10.09
C SER A 10 -16.87 -15.09 -10.36
N PHE A 11 -16.97 -14.57 -11.59
CA PHE A 11 -16.42 -13.26 -11.93
C PHE A 11 -17.12 -12.11 -11.18
N ALA A 12 -18.45 -12.17 -11.06
CA ALA A 12 -19.22 -11.16 -10.33
C ALA A 12 -18.90 -11.16 -8.84
N GLU A 13 -18.75 -12.34 -8.23
CA GLU A 13 -18.34 -12.52 -6.84
C GLU A 13 -16.93 -11.95 -6.60
N GLN A 14 -15.97 -12.29 -7.46
CA GLN A 14 -14.62 -11.75 -7.38
C GLN A 14 -14.60 -10.23 -7.51
N SER A 15 -15.36 -9.68 -8.46
CA SER A 15 -15.47 -8.22 -8.65
C SER A 15 -16.08 -7.52 -7.43
N TYR A 16 -17.10 -8.14 -6.81
CA TYR A 16 -17.73 -7.62 -5.60
C TYR A 16 -16.78 -7.65 -4.40
N ILE A 17 -15.97 -8.71 -4.25
CA ILE A 17 -14.94 -8.81 -3.22
C ILE A 17 -13.90 -7.69 -3.38
N ARG A 18 -13.40 -7.49 -4.60
CA ARG A 18 -12.40 -6.46 -4.90
C ARG A 18 -12.92 -5.06 -4.58
N MET A 19 -14.16 -4.75 -4.98
CA MET A 19 -14.81 -3.48 -4.65
C MET A 19 -14.90 -3.24 -3.13
N GLN A 20 -15.36 -4.23 -2.37
CA GLN A 20 -15.43 -4.11 -0.90
C GLN A 20 -14.06 -3.96 -0.26
N ALA A 21 -13.05 -4.67 -0.77
CA ALA A 21 -11.67 -4.55 -0.30
C ALA A 21 -11.15 -3.13 -0.54
N GLU A 22 -11.37 -2.57 -1.73
CA GLU A 22 -11.01 -1.19 -2.08
C GLU A 22 -11.69 -0.18 -1.14
N GLU A 23 -13.00 -0.30 -0.90
CA GLU A 23 -13.75 0.57 0.01
C GLU A 23 -13.19 0.52 1.44
N LEU A 24 -12.89 -0.69 1.94
CA LEU A 24 -12.34 -0.88 3.28
C LEU A 24 -10.92 -0.31 3.39
N ILE A 25 -10.08 -0.54 2.39
CA ILE A 25 -8.72 0.04 2.31
C ILE A 25 -8.83 1.57 2.35
N SER A 26 -9.70 2.15 1.52
CA SER A 26 -9.92 3.59 1.46
C SER A 26 -10.38 4.15 2.82
N HIS A 27 -11.30 3.47 3.48
CA HIS A 27 -11.76 3.83 4.82
C HIS A 27 -10.64 3.83 5.86
N CYS A 28 -9.84 2.76 5.90
CA CYS A 28 -8.69 2.65 6.80
C CYS A 28 -7.67 3.78 6.55
N LEU A 29 -7.38 4.08 5.29
CA LEU A 29 -6.44 5.14 4.91
C LEU A 29 -6.96 6.55 5.25
N ALA A 30 -8.27 6.77 5.14
CA ALA A 30 -8.89 8.04 5.51
C ALA A 30 -8.84 8.28 7.02
N GLN A 31 -9.03 7.24 7.84
CA GLN A 31 -9.02 7.33 9.30
C GLN A 31 -7.63 7.18 9.91
N GLY A 32 -6.66 6.61 9.17
CA GLY A 32 -5.35 6.26 9.71
C GLY A 32 -5.41 5.09 10.70
N ASP A 33 -6.46 4.27 10.61
CA ASP A 33 -6.75 3.17 11.53
C ASP A 33 -6.92 1.86 10.75
N SER A 34 -6.24 0.79 11.19
CA SER A 34 -6.35 -0.56 10.61
C SER A 34 -7.38 -1.43 11.31
N SER A 35 -7.99 -1.00 12.41
CA SER A 35 -8.93 -1.80 13.20
C SER A 35 -10.09 -2.39 12.37
N PRO A 36 -10.72 -1.66 11.43
CA PRO A 36 -11.75 -2.23 10.57
C PRO A 36 -11.26 -3.42 9.74
N PHE A 37 -10.00 -3.35 9.30
CA PHE A 37 -9.37 -4.42 8.54
C PHE A 37 -8.99 -5.60 9.42
N GLU A 38 -8.49 -5.35 10.63
CA GLU A 38 -8.15 -6.40 11.61
C GLU A 38 -9.40 -7.25 11.93
N ASN A 39 -10.56 -6.62 12.10
CA ASN A 39 -11.84 -7.33 12.31
C ASN A 39 -12.25 -8.19 11.09
N LEU A 40 -12.05 -7.69 9.87
CA LEU A 40 -12.32 -8.48 8.65
C LEU A 40 -11.44 -9.73 8.61
N VAL A 41 -10.13 -9.56 8.87
CA VAL A 41 -9.18 -10.68 8.87
C VAL A 41 -9.56 -11.73 9.90
N GLU A 42 -9.94 -11.32 11.12
CA GLU A 42 -10.44 -12.25 12.13
C GLU A 42 -11.65 -13.06 11.64
N GLY A 43 -12.63 -12.40 11.01
CA GLY A 43 -13.79 -13.08 10.43
C GLY A 43 -13.41 -14.09 9.34
N LEU A 44 -12.48 -13.74 8.45
CA LEU A 44 -11.98 -14.64 7.40
C LEU A 44 -11.19 -15.82 7.98
N VAL A 45 -10.42 -15.59 9.04
CA VAL A 45 -9.69 -16.66 9.76
C VAL A 45 -10.66 -17.63 10.41
N LEU A 46 -11.72 -17.14 11.06
CA LEU A 46 -12.75 -17.98 11.67
C LEU A 46 -13.54 -18.79 10.63
N ALA A 47 -13.72 -18.25 9.42
CA ALA A 47 -14.33 -18.96 8.31
C ALA A 47 -13.42 -20.06 7.71
N GLY A 48 -12.11 -20.01 7.98
CA GLY A 48 -11.17 -21.07 7.68
C GLY A 48 -10.66 -21.07 6.24
N ALA A 49 -10.24 -22.24 5.74
CA ALA A 49 -9.53 -22.38 4.47
C ALA A 49 -10.31 -21.91 3.23
N SER A 50 -11.65 -21.91 3.30
CA SER A 50 -12.51 -21.40 2.22
C SER A 50 -12.33 -19.90 1.95
N SER A 51 -11.82 -19.14 2.93
CA SER A 51 -11.58 -17.70 2.80
C SER A 51 -10.22 -17.36 2.16
N LEU A 52 -9.36 -18.34 1.85
CA LEU A 52 -8.03 -18.08 1.27
C LEU A 52 -8.11 -17.35 -0.08
N ALA A 53 -9.08 -17.68 -0.93
CA ALA A 53 -9.29 -16.99 -2.20
C ALA A 53 -9.62 -15.50 -1.98
N VAL A 54 -10.51 -15.21 -1.03
CA VAL A 54 -10.88 -13.83 -0.64
C VAL A 54 -9.65 -13.08 -0.12
N MET A 55 -8.85 -13.71 0.75
CA MET A 55 -7.62 -13.10 1.27
C MET A 55 -6.61 -12.77 0.16
N HIS A 56 -6.51 -13.61 -0.87
CA HIS A 56 -5.66 -13.32 -2.04
C HIS A 56 -6.16 -12.13 -2.85
N GLU A 57 -7.47 -12.03 -3.12
CA GLU A 57 -8.04 -10.87 -3.81
C GLU A 57 -7.77 -9.57 -3.05
N ILE A 58 -7.92 -9.60 -1.72
CA ILE A 58 -7.63 -8.44 -0.88
C ILE A 58 -6.13 -8.07 -0.93
N LEU A 59 -5.22 -9.05 -0.92
CA LEU A 59 -3.78 -8.79 -1.08
C LEU A 59 -3.46 -8.10 -2.43
N GLU A 60 -4.18 -8.47 -3.48
CA GLU A 60 -4.01 -7.83 -4.80
C GLU A 60 -4.51 -6.37 -4.78
N GLU A 61 -5.64 -6.09 -4.13
CA GLU A 61 -6.11 -4.71 -3.95
C GLU A 61 -5.15 -3.86 -3.11
N ILE A 62 -4.54 -4.43 -2.07
CA ILE A 62 -3.48 -3.75 -1.31
C ILE A 62 -2.27 -3.44 -2.22
N ARG A 63 -1.88 -4.36 -3.10
CA ARG A 63 -0.78 -4.17 -4.05
C ARG A 63 -1.08 -3.04 -5.04
N ILE A 64 -2.31 -2.98 -5.53
CA ILE A 64 -2.80 -1.90 -6.41
C ILE A 64 -2.74 -0.56 -5.66
N ALA A 65 -3.28 -0.48 -4.45
CA ALA A 65 -3.25 0.73 -3.62
C ALA A 65 -1.82 1.21 -3.32
N LYS A 66 -0.90 0.30 -2.97
CA LYS A 66 0.52 0.63 -2.77
C LYS A 66 1.17 1.19 -4.03
N THR A 67 0.85 0.62 -5.20
CA THR A 67 1.36 1.11 -6.48
C THR A 67 0.85 2.52 -6.75
N HIS A 68 -0.44 2.77 -6.52
CA HIS A 68 -1.05 4.09 -6.67
C HIS A 68 -0.38 5.14 -5.76
N HIS A 69 -0.21 4.87 -4.47
CA HIS A 69 0.45 5.82 -3.56
C HIS A 69 1.94 5.98 -3.85
N SER A 70 2.62 4.95 -4.36
CA SER A 70 4.00 5.10 -4.83
C SER A 70 4.09 6.05 -6.04
N GLN A 71 3.11 6.01 -6.95
CA GLN A 71 3.00 6.93 -8.08
C GLN A 71 2.65 8.34 -7.62
N GLU A 72 1.71 8.49 -6.67
CA GLU A 72 1.38 9.77 -6.02
C GLU A 72 2.64 10.40 -5.41
N GLY A 73 3.41 9.63 -4.64
CA GLY A 73 4.67 10.09 -4.05
C GLY A 73 5.77 10.40 -5.07
N LEU A 74 5.78 9.77 -6.26
CA LEU A 74 6.65 10.17 -7.36
C LEU A 74 6.19 11.50 -7.98
N GLY A 75 4.88 11.67 -8.18
CA GLY A 75 4.28 12.91 -8.69
C GLY A 75 4.65 14.11 -7.82
N VAL A 76 4.50 14.02 -6.50
CA VAL A 76 4.90 15.11 -5.58
C VAL A 76 6.39 15.47 -5.73
N ARG A 77 7.26 14.47 -5.96
CA ARG A 77 8.71 14.70 -6.12
C ARG A 77 9.02 15.39 -7.45
N GLN A 78 8.28 15.04 -8.50
CA GLN A 78 8.40 15.69 -9.80
C GLN A 78 7.88 17.14 -9.73
N ASP A 79 6.69 17.36 -9.17
CA ASP A 79 6.11 18.69 -8.97
C ASP A 79 7.09 19.61 -8.23
N LEU A 80 7.70 19.10 -7.15
CA LEU A 80 8.68 19.86 -6.37
C LEU A 80 9.96 20.15 -7.17
N ALA A 81 10.46 19.17 -7.92
CA ALA A 81 11.66 19.35 -8.73
C ALA A 81 11.44 20.39 -9.84
N ASP A 82 10.28 20.34 -10.50
CA ASP A 82 9.90 21.28 -11.56
C ASP A 82 9.73 22.68 -10.98
N ALA A 83 9.02 22.82 -9.85
CA ALA A 83 8.86 24.10 -9.17
C ALA A 83 10.20 24.72 -8.76
N LEU A 84 11.13 23.93 -8.23
CA LEU A 84 12.48 24.41 -7.86
C LEU A 84 13.28 24.88 -9.07
N GLU A 85 13.13 24.23 -10.23
CA GLU A 85 13.83 24.61 -11.45
C GLU A 85 13.39 26.00 -11.96
N GLU A 86 12.13 26.40 -11.74
CA GLU A 86 11.64 27.75 -12.07
C GLU A 86 12.41 28.85 -11.32
N PHE A 87 12.94 28.55 -10.13
CA PHE A 87 13.80 29.43 -9.33
C PHE A 87 15.30 29.20 -9.58
N GLY A 88 15.67 28.43 -10.61
CA GLY A 88 17.06 28.11 -10.94
C GLY A 88 17.70 27.07 -10.03
N VAL A 89 16.93 26.38 -9.18
CA VAL A 89 17.42 25.36 -8.25
C VAL A 89 17.23 23.98 -8.84
N ARG A 90 18.33 23.29 -9.17
CA ARG A 90 18.30 21.93 -9.74
C ARG A 90 18.69 20.88 -8.72
N LEU A 91 17.72 20.05 -8.32
CA LEU A 91 17.92 18.93 -7.37
C LEU A 91 17.48 17.59 -7.98
N PRO A 92 18.20 17.04 -8.98
CA PRO A 92 17.82 15.80 -9.67
C PRO A 92 17.67 14.59 -8.74
N GLN A 93 18.33 14.61 -7.58
CA GLN A 93 18.24 13.58 -6.55
C GLN A 93 16.84 13.42 -5.95
N LEU A 94 15.94 14.40 -6.07
CA LEU A 94 14.55 14.27 -5.60
C LEU A 94 13.81 13.17 -6.38
N VAL A 95 14.13 12.99 -7.66
CA VAL A 95 13.48 12.01 -8.53
C VAL A 95 14.31 10.73 -8.64
N ALA A 96 15.64 10.85 -8.72
CA ALA A 96 16.53 9.74 -9.00
C ALA A 96 16.73 8.75 -7.82
N VAL A 97 16.48 9.19 -6.59
CA VAL A 97 16.71 8.39 -5.38
C VAL A 97 15.46 7.57 -5.01
N ALA A 98 15.67 6.43 -4.35
CA ALA A 98 14.60 5.57 -3.86
C ALA A 98 13.62 6.34 -2.94
N ALA A 99 12.34 5.95 -2.99
CA ALA A 99 11.26 6.69 -2.32
C ALA A 99 11.49 6.96 -0.82
N PRO A 100 11.94 6.00 0.02
CA PRO A 100 12.13 6.27 1.45
C PRO A 100 13.17 7.37 1.74
N GLU A 101 14.28 7.35 0.99
CA GLU A 101 15.36 8.33 1.12
C GLU A 101 14.94 9.70 0.58
N ALA A 102 14.25 9.72 -0.58
CA ALA A 102 13.73 10.95 -1.16
C ALA A 102 12.67 11.61 -0.25
N PHE A 103 11.80 10.81 0.39
CA PHE A 103 10.77 11.31 1.31
C PHE A 103 11.40 11.94 2.54
N HIS A 104 12.37 11.25 3.15
CA HIS A 104 13.12 11.80 4.29
C HIS A 104 13.81 13.12 3.93
N LYS A 105 14.41 13.19 2.74
CA LYS A 105 15.08 14.40 2.27
C LYS A 105 14.12 15.59 2.18
N ILE A 106 12.92 15.40 1.61
CA ILE A 106 11.91 16.46 1.46
C ILE A 106 11.43 16.98 2.82
N VAL A 107 11.23 16.09 3.78
CA VAL A 107 10.77 16.47 5.13
C VAL A 107 11.91 17.08 5.97
N SER A 108 13.17 16.87 5.57
CA SER A 108 14.32 17.32 6.34
C SER A 108 14.63 18.81 6.18
N GLN A 109 15.25 19.39 7.21
CA GLN A 109 15.88 20.71 7.09
C GLN A 109 17.07 20.72 6.10
N GLY A 110 17.56 19.54 5.68
CA GLY A 110 18.66 19.42 4.73
C GLY A 110 18.30 19.98 3.35
N LEU A 111 17.09 19.71 2.86
CA LEU A 111 16.60 20.26 1.60
C LEU A 111 16.61 21.79 1.60
N ARG A 112 16.13 22.40 2.69
CA ARG A 112 16.11 23.86 2.83
C ARG A 112 17.51 24.47 2.75
N ARG A 113 18.52 23.80 3.31
CA ARG A 113 19.92 24.26 3.23
C ARG A 113 20.47 24.13 1.81
N GLU A 114 20.16 23.03 1.11
CA GLU A 114 20.57 22.84 -0.28
C GLU A 114 19.97 23.91 -1.20
N ILE A 115 18.70 24.27 -1.00
CA ILE A 115 18.02 25.34 -1.76
C ILE A 115 18.72 26.69 -1.53
N LYS A 116 18.96 27.08 -0.26
CA LYS A 116 19.66 28.34 0.07
C LYS A 116 21.08 28.40 -0.50
N GLN A 117 21.77 27.27 -0.58
CA GLN A 117 23.10 27.20 -1.20
C GLN A 117 23.05 27.28 -2.72
N ALA A 118 22.02 26.68 -3.34
CA ALA A 118 21.85 26.68 -4.79
C ALA A 118 21.42 28.06 -5.32
N ALA A 119 20.69 28.85 -4.53
CA ALA A 119 20.17 30.15 -4.92
C ALA A 119 20.39 31.22 -3.82
N PRO A 120 21.64 31.65 -3.57
CA PRO A 120 21.98 32.59 -2.49
C PRO A 120 21.52 34.04 -2.74
N GLY A 121 20.97 34.34 -3.92
CA GLY A 121 20.52 35.67 -4.34
C GLY A 121 19.02 35.78 -4.61
N LEU A 122 18.22 34.82 -4.13
CA LEU A 122 16.75 34.89 -4.21
C LEU A 122 16.23 36.14 -3.52
N GLU A 123 15.23 36.77 -4.13
CA GLU A 123 14.49 37.84 -3.49
C GLU A 123 13.69 37.28 -2.30
N GLN A 124 13.38 38.14 -1.33
CA GLN A 124 12.69 37.71 -0.11
C GLN A 124 11.29 37.10 -0.41
N GLU A 125 10.62 37.62 -1.43
CA GLU A 125 9.30 37.10 -1.87
C GLU A 125 9.44 35.70 -2.47
N ASP A 126 10.43 35.48 -3.34
CA ASP A 126 10.73 34.17 -3.92
C ASP A 126 11.19 33.16 -2.86
N GLU A 127 11.97 33.59 -1.86
CA GLU A 127 12.39 32.73 -0.74
C GLU A 127 11.17 32.26 0.08
N ALA A 128 10.21 33.16 0.34
CA ALA A 128 8.98 32.82 1.06
C ALA A 128 8.11 31.84 0.25
N LEU A 129 7.97 32.07 -1.06
CA LEU A 129 7.21 31.20 -1.95
C LEU A 129 7.84 29.79 -2.03
N LEU A 130 9.16 29.70 -2.15
CA LEU A 130 9.87 28.43 -2.12
C LEU A 130 9.71 27.67 -0.81
N GLU A 131 9.68 28.37 0.32
CA GLU A 131 9.44 27.77 1.63
C GLU A 131 8.02 27.15 1.71
N GLU A 132 7.02 27.85 1.18
CA GLU A 132 5.64 27.36 1.08
C GLU A 132 5.55 26.12 0.18
N ILE A 133 6.11 26.17 -1.03
CA ILE A 133 6.16 25.03 -1.96
C ILE A 133 6.81 23.80 -1.30
N CYS A 134 7.92 24.00 -0.58
CA CYS A 134 8.59 22.91 0.12
C CYS A 134 7.75 22.36 1.28
N ALA A 135 7.06 23.23 2.04
CA ALA A 135 6.20 22.82 3.13
C ALA A 135 5.02 21.98 2.62
N ASP A 136 4.38 22.41 1.53
CA ASP A 136 3.28 21.70 0.88
C ASP A 136 3.72 20.33 0.35
N ALA A 137 4.88 20.27 -0.31
CA ALA A 137 5.45 19.01 -0.76
C ALA A 137 5.76 18.06 0.42
N ALA A 138 6.29 18.59 1.51
CA ALA A 138 6.57 17.81 2.73
C ALA A 138 5.29 17.26 3.38
N GLU A 139 4.21 18.04 3.42
CA GLU A 139 2.91 17.58 3.92
C GLU A 139 2.34 16.47 3.04
N ARG A 140 2.32 16.67 1.72
CA ARG A 140 1.84 15.68 0.74
C ARG A 140 2.63 14.37 0.84
N ILE A 141 3.97 14.44 0.91
CA ILE A 141 4.84 13.26 1.08
C ILE A 141 4.60 12.57 2.42
N THR A 142 4.43 13.33 3.51
CA THR A 142 4.15 12.75 4.83
C THR A 142 2.85 11.97 4.82
N LYS A 143 1.81 12.47 4.13
CA LYS A 143 0.53 11.78 3.96
C LYS A 143 0.68 10.50 3.16
N VAL A 144 1.42 10.52 2.05
CA VAL A 144 1.75 9.32 1.26
C VAL A 144 2.51 8.29 2.11
N ALA A 145 3.52 8.72 2.86
CA ALA A 145 4.32 7.84 3.72
C ALA A 145 3.48 7.16 4.81
N ARG A 146 2.57 7.90 5.46
CA ARG A 146 1.64 7.35 6.46
C ARG A 146 0.71 6.30 5.87
N ARG A 147 0.13 6.58 4.70
CA ARG A 147 -0.73 5.63 3.97
C ARG A 147 0.02 4.36 3.60
N MET A 148 1.24 4.50 3.07
CA MET A 148 2.11 3.36 2.74
C MET A 148 2.46 2.52 3.97
N ALA A 149 2.75 3.16 5.11
CA ALA A 149 3.02 2.45 6.36
C ALA A 149 1.79 1.64 6.84
N LEU A 150 0.60 2.22 6.75
CA LEU A 150 -0.64 1.53 7.10
C LEU A 150 -0.91 0.34 6.16
N LEU A 151 -0.76 0.52 4.86
CA LEU A 151 -0.89 -0.57 3.87
C LEU A 151 0.10 -1.70 4.13
N ASN A 152 1.36 -1.38 4.46
CA ASN A 152 2.36 -2.40 4.80
C ASN A 152 1.97 -3.18 6.08
N LYS A 153 1.42 -2.50 7.09
CA LYS A 153 0.92 -3.16 8.32
C LYS A 153 -0.22 -4.13 7.98
N ILE A 154 -1.18 -3.66 7.19
CA ILE A 154 -2.34 -4.44 6.75
C ILE A 154 -1.90 -5.67 5.94
N GLU A 155 -1.02 -5.48 4.95
CA GLU A 155 -0.47 -6.56 4.12
C GLU A 155 0.26 -7.62 4.95
N ALA A 156 1.10 -7.18 5.89
CA ALA A 156 1.86 -8.09 6.75
C ALA A 156 0.92 -8.97 7.59
N ASN A 157 -0.11 -8.37 8.21
CA ASN A 157 -1.10 -9.09 8.99
C ASN A 157 -1.86 -10.11 8.12
N LEU A 158 -2.34 -9.69 6.95
CA LEU A 158 -3.10 -10.56 6.05
C LEU A 158 -2.25 -11.73 5.50
N ARG A 159 -0.96 -11.51 5.20
CA ARG A 159 -0.04 -12.57 4.76
C ARG A 159 0.25 -13.59 5.85
N ASP A 160 0.38 -13.15 7.09
CA ASP A 160 0.66 -14.05 8.21
C ASP A 160 -0.51 -15.00 8.46
N TRP A 161 -1.73 -14.45 8.47
CA TRP A 161 -2.94 -15.25 8.61
C TRP A 161 -3.23 -16.15 7.41
N SER A 162 -3.07 -15.65 6.18
CA SER A 162 -3.28 -16.49 4.99
C SER A 162 -2.27 -17.63 4.92
N GLY A 163 -1.01 -17.38 5.28
CA GLY A 163 0.03 -18.41 5.38
C GLY A 163 -0.30 -19.47 6.43
N SER A 164 -0.75 -19.02 7.62
CA SER A 164 -1.16 -19.92 8.71
C SER A 164 -2.36 -20.78 8.32
N LEU A 165 -3.40 -20.19 7.72
CA LEU A 165 -4.57 -20.92 7.24
C LEU A 165 -4.22 -21.93 6.15
N ALA A 166 -3.38 -21.55 5.17
CA ALA A 166 -2.95 -22.44 4.11
C ALA A 166 -2.17 -23.65 4.67
N TYR A 167 -1.31 -23.42 5.66
CA TYR A 167 -0.60 -24.49 6.35
C TYR A 167 -1.55 -25.45 7.07
N HIS A 168 -2.52 -24.91 7.84
CA HIS A 168 -3.50 -25.73 8.53
C HIS A 168 -4.40 -26.52 7.56
N ALA A 169 -4.80 -25.91 6.45
CA ALA A 169 -5.56 -26.57 5.40
C ALA A 169 -4.78 -27.77 4.85
N ALA A 170 -3.54 -27.55 4.39
CA ALA A 170 -2.70 -28.62 3.83
C ALA A 170 -2.50 -29.78 4.81
N ARG A 171 -2.19 -29.47 6.07
CA ARG A 171 -2.02 -30.49 7.11
C ARG A 171 -3.31 -31.28 7.39
N SER A 172 -4.47 -30.63 7.34
CA SER A 172 -5.76 -31.30 7.54
C SER A 172 -6.09 -32.27 6.39
N PHE A 173 -5.68 -31.94 5.16
CA PHE A 173 -5.80 -32.84 4.01
C PHE A 173 -4.91 -34.08 4.18
N ASP A 174 -3.63 -33.90 4.53
CA ASP A 174 -2.69 -35.03 4.76
C ASP A 174 -3.22 -36.01 5.83
N GLN A 175 -3.76 -35.48 6.93
CA GLN A 175 -4.33 -36.30 8.01
C GLN A 175 -5.60 -37.05 7.60
N ALA A 176 -6.41 -36.48 6.70
CA ALA A 176 -7.60 -37.14 6.18
C ALA A 176 -7.23 -38.31 5.26
N GLU A 177 -6.22 -38.14 4.40
CA GLU A 177 -5.73 -39.20 3.50
C GLU A 177 -5.10 -40.38 4.28
N GLU A 178 -4.33 -40.10 5.35
CA GLU A 178 -3.76 -41.15 6.22
C GLU A 178 -4.84 -41.93 7.01
N GLY A 179 -5.91 -41.23 7.42
CA GLY A 179 -7.05 -41.82 8.11
C GLY A 179 -7.90 -42.73 7.21
N GLU A 180 -8.18 -42.30 5.98
CA GLU A 180 -8.88 -43.11 4.98
C GLU A 180 -8.07 -44.35 4.59
N ALA A 181 -6.76 -44.19 4.36
CA ALA A 181 -5.84 -45.30 4.07
C ALA A 181 -5.78 -46.33 5.22
N SER A 182 -5.81 -45.90 6.48
CA SER A 182 -5.87 -46.81 7.64
C SER A 182 -7.22 -47.51 7.80
N SER A 183 -8.33 -46.88 7.39
CA SER A 183 -9.66 -47.49 7.47
C SER A 183 -9.90 -48.60 6.43
N LEU A 184 -9.16 -48.59 5.32
CA LEU A 184 -9.24 -49.59 4.25
C LEU A 184 -8.41 -50.85 4.51
N ILE A 185 -7.60 -50.87 5.58
CA ILE A 185 -6.72 -51.98 5.96
C ILE A 185 -7.33 -52.86 7.07
N HIS A 186 -8.53 -52.53 7.57
CA HIS A 186 -9.30 -53.32 8.54
C HIS A 186 -10.63 -53.82 7.97
#